data_AF-A0A5B9P9F1-F1
#
_entry.id   AF-A0A5B9P9F1-F1
#
_cell.length_a   1.000
_cell.length_b   1.000
_cell.length_c   1.000
_cell.angle_alpha   90.00
_cell.angle_beta   90.00
_cell.angle_gamma   90.00
#
_symmetry.space_group_name_H-M   'P 1'
#
loop_
_entity.id
_entity.type
_entity.pdbx_description
1 polymer ?
#
loop_
_entity_poly.entity_id
_entity_poly.type
_entity_poly.pdbx_seq_one_letter_code
_entity_poly.pdbx_strand_id
1 'polypeptide(L)'
;MKGRIQKLICFCAALTAFALAPSLSNADTLLIVDLTVDNEVTVTATAGLSDIDASDTDVTGIYFDNFYGVAGDALTATLVSGDLVSAGTTSDGSPELFRGGGGTDTGLNFWSWTNDATSTFTTGSVAFTGTATWTLDSVDYDDMVNGSSSGDLYYPADTSDDIAGLTPLGTYTVITAVPEPGALSVLGLVLGAGFLRRRR
;
A
#
# COMPACT_ATOMS: atom_id res chain seq x y z
N MET A 1 32.51 73.99 12.95
CA MET A 1 32.03 73.07 14.01
C MET A 1 30.97 72.15 13.42
N LYS A 2 31.29 70.84 13.36
CA LYS A 2 30.42 69.62 13.42
C LYS A 2 28.95 69.77 12.99
N GLY A 3 28.51 69.16 11.87
CA GLY A 3 27.99 67.78 11.80
C GLY A 3 26.45 67.85 11.60
N ARG A 4 25.72 67.03 10.83
CA ARG A 4 25.84 65.61 10.46
C ARG A 4 25.11 65.37 9.13
N ILE A 5 25.68 64.50 8.30
CA ILE A 5 25.12 63.95 7.06
C ILE A 5 24.22 62.77 7.42
N GLN A 6 22.92 62.84 7.11
CA GLN A 6 21.99 61.71 7.21
C GLN A 6 22.17 60.82 5.96
N LYS A 7 22.76 59.64 6.16
CA LYS A 7 22.82 58.58 5.15
C LYS A 7 21.47 57.85 5.15
N LEU A 8 20.71 58.01 4.06
CA LEU A 8 19.50 57.24 3.80
C LEU A 8 19.93 55.87 3.27
N ILE A 9 19.67 54.83 4.04
CA ILE A 9 19.94 53.42 3.69
C ILE A 9 18.79 52.97 2.79
N CYS A 10 19.10 52.72 1.52
CA CYS A 10 18.18 52.11 0.56
C CYS A 10 18.18 50.60 0.79
N PHE A 11 17.11 50.06 1.38
CA PHE A 11 16.92 48.62 1.54
C PHE A 11 16.34 48.04 0.24
N CYS A 12 17.16 47.29 -0.50
CA CYS A 12 16.69 46.47 -1.61
C CYS A 12 15.79 45.36 -1.07
N ALA A 13 14.52 45.37 -1.46
CA ALA A 13 13.62 44.23 -1.25
C ALA A 13 14.00 43.11 -2.23
N ALA A 14 14.64 42.06 -1.74
CA ALA A 14 14.83 40.83 -2.48
C ALA A 14 13.52 40.04 -2.45
N LEU A 15 12.88 39.91 -3.62
CA LEU A 15 11.73 39.06 -3.85
C LEU A 15 12.22 37.59 -3.87
N THR A 16 12.05 36.87 -2.77
CA THR A 16 12.32 35.43 -2.71
C THR A 16 11.18 34.68 -3.40
N ALA A 17 11.45 34.17 -4.60
CA ALA A 17 10.60 33.19 -5.25
C ALA A 17 10.58 31.89 -4.41
N PHE A 18 9.41 31.54 -3.89
CA PHE A 18 9.18 30.23 -3.28
C PHE A 18 9.12 29.23 -4.44
N ALA A 19 10.18 28.44 -4.62
CA ALA A 19 10.13 27.28 -5.49
C ALA A 19 9.13 26.29 -4.87
N LEU A 20 8.03 26.01 -5.56
CA LEU A 20 7.23 24.82 -5.32
C LEU A 20 8.11 23.61 -5.63
N ALA A 21 8.70 23.01 -4.61
CA ALA A 21 9.19 21.66 -4.74
C ALA A 21 7.98 20.76 -5.03
N PRO A 22 8.03 19.89 -6.07
CA PRO A 22 7.03 18.85 -6.22
C PRO A 22 7.07 18.01 -4.94
N SER A 23 5.92 17.89 -4.28
CA SER A 23 5.72 16.83 -3.30
C SER A 23 5.95 15.51 -4.03
N LEU A 24 7.02 14.80 -3.66
CA LEU A 24 7.14 13.38 -3.99
C LEU A 24 5.93 12.72 -3.32
N SER A 25 4.90 12.44 -4.12
CA SER A 25 3.82 11.55 -3.70
C SER A 25 4.51 10.23 -3.37
N ASN A 26 4.55 9.86 -2.09
CA ASN A 26 4.83 8.47 -1.76
C ASN A 26 3.55 7.73 -2.08
N ALA A 27 3.64 6.65 -2.86
CA ALA A 27 2.49 5.80 -3.16
C ALA A 27 1.78 5.42 -1.86
N ASP A 28 0.45 5.55 -1.83
CA ASP A 28 -0.32 5.28 -0.62
C ASP A 28 -0.23 3.77 -0.27
N THR A 29 -0.17 3.46 1.03
CA THR A 29 -0.33 2.06 1.48
C THR A 29 -1.79 1.69 1.38
N LEU A 30 -2.12 0.74 0.51
CA LEU A 30 -3.50 0.33 0.21
C LEU A 30 -3.93 -0.90 1.01
N LEU A 31 -2.99 -1.79 1.31
CA LEU A 31 -3.23 -3.06 1.99
C LEU A 31 -2.21 -3.26 3.13
N ILE A 32 -2.68 -3.74 4.27
CA ILE A 32 -1.85 -4.20 5.38
C ILE A 32 -1.99 -5.71 5.46
N VAL A 33 -0.86 -6.42 5.45
CA VAL A 33 -0.78 -7.86 5.64
C VAL A 33 -0.31 -8.14 7.06
N ASP A 34 -1.17 -8.78 7.84
CA ASP A 34 -0.92 -9.12 9.25
C ASP A 34 -0.60 -10.62 9.36
N LEU A 35 0.61 -10.89 9.86
CA LEU A 35 1.17 -12.21 10.14
C LEU A 35 1.51 -12.35 11.63
N THR A 36 0.78 -11.67 12.52
CA THR A 36 1.01 -11.73 13.97
C THR A 36 0.41 -12.96 14.63
N VAL A 37 -0.41 -13.73 13.90
CA VAL A 37 -1.02 -14.98 14.34
C VAL A 37 -0.39 -16.14 13.57
N ASP A 38 0.14 -17.12 14.30
CA ASP A 38 0.82 -18.26 13.69
C ASP A 38 -0.06 -19.04 12.72
N ASN A 39 0.45 -19.24 11.50
CA ASN A 39 -0.23 -19.93 10.40
C ASN A 39 -1.51 -19.25 9.91
N GLU A 40 -1.66 -17.95 10.15
CA GLU A 40 -2.72 -17.13 9.58
C GLU A 40 -2.13 -15.91 8.88
N VAL A 41 -2.77 -15.51 7.79
CA VAL A 41 -2.53 -14.23 7.14
C VAL A 41 -3.84 -13.47 7.08
N THR A 42 -3.84 -12.23 7.56
CA THR A 42 -4.98 -11.32 7.45
C THR A 42 -4.61 -10.12 6.60
N VAL A 43 -5.30 -9.91 5.49
CA VAL A 43 -5.11 -8.73 4.63
C VAL A 43 -6.24 -7.75 4.88
N THR A 44 -5.90 -6.50 5.20
CA THR A 44 -6.86 -5.45 5.54
C THR A 44 -6.69 -4.24 4.63
N ALA A 45 -7.81 -3.76 4.07
CA ALA A 45 -7.84 -2.53 3.31
C ALA A 45 -7.58 -1.30 4.18
N THR A 46 -6.86 -0.32 3.63
CA THR A 46 -6.67 0.99 4.25
C THR A 46 -7.61 2.02 3.61
N ALA A 47 -7.45 3.30 3.98
CA ALA A 47 -8.07 4.43 3.28
C ALA A 47 -7.19 4.99 2.14
N GLY A 48 -6.14 4.27 1.74
CA GLY A 48 -5.20 4.69 0.72
C GLY A 48 -5.85 4.81 -0.66
N LEU A 49 -5.35 5.77 -1.44
CA LEU A 49 -5.90 6.11 -2.74
C LEU A 49 -5.11 5.44 -3.86
N SER A 50 -5.81 4.93 -4.88
CA SER A 50 -5.18 4.38 -6.08
C SER A 50 -4.31 5.44 -6.78
N ASP A 51 -3.15 5.02 -7.26
CA ASP A 51 -2.24 5.84 -8.07
C ASP A 51 -2.51 5.73 -9.59
N ILE A 52 -3.40 4.82 -10.00
CA ILE A 52 -3.68 4.54 -11.43
C ILE A 52 -5.18 4.53 -11.76
N ASP A 53 -5.46 4.75 -13.04
CA ASP A 53 -6.73 4.39 -13.68
C ASP A 53 -6.53 3.05 -14.40
N ALA A 54 -7.20 2.00 -13.91
CA ALA A 54 -7.11 0.66 -14.47
C ALA A 54 -8.44 -0.08 -14.34
N SER A 55 -8.79 -0.91 -15.32
CA SER A 55 -10.00 -1.71 -15.29
C SER A 55 -9.76 -3.04 -16.00
N ASP A 56 -10.01 -4.13 -15.30
CA ASP A 56 -9.88 -5.50 -15.80
C ASP A 56 -10.79 -6.43 -14.98
N THR A 57 -10.67 -7.74 -15.17
CA THR A 57 -11.28 -8.78 -14.35
C THR A 57 -10.45 -9.03 -13.08
N ASP A 58 -11.06 -9.62 -12.07
CA ASP A 58 -10.38 -10.04 -10.84
C ASP A 58 -9.70 -11.42 -10.96
N VAL A 59 -9.74 -12.03 -12.14
CA VAL A 59 -9.11 -13.35 -12.42
C VAL A 59 -7.59 -13.24 -12.48
N THR A 60 -7.07 -12.15 -13.04
CA THR A 60 -5.63 -11.84 -13.00
C THR A 60 -5.24 -11.34 -11.60
N GLY A 61 -6.13 -10.55 -10.99
CA GLY A 61 -5.98 -10.18 -9.60
C GLY A 61 -4.97 -9.05 -9.33
N ILE A 62 -4.59 -8.93 -8.05
CA ILE A 62 -3.64 -7.95 -7.52
C ILE A 62 -2.36 -8.68 -7.13
N TYR A 63 -1.25 -8.28 -7.74
CA TYR A 63 0.06 -8.83 -7.44
C TYR A 63 0.81 -7.97 -6.43
N PHE A 64 1.25 -8.60 -5.36
CA PHE A 64 2.11 -8.06 -4.30
C PHE A 64 3.54 -8.35 -4.70
N ASP A 65 4.21 -7.35 -5.27
CA ASP A 65 5.56 -7.55 -5.79
C ASP A 65 6.57 -7.79 -4.67
N ASN A 66 7.49 -8.73 -4.93
CA ASN A 66 8.55 -9.14 -4.02
C ASN A 66 8.08 -9.48 -2.59
N PHE A 67 6.86 -10.02 -2.45
CA PHE A 67 6.28 -10.37 -1.16
C PHE A 67 7.12 -11.38 -0.37
N TYR A 68 7.58 -12.43 -1.04
CA TYR A 68 8.48 -13.43 -0.51
C TYR A 68 9.95 -13.03 -0.74
N GLY A 69 10.83 -13.42 0.20
CA GLY A 69 12.26 -13.13 0.09
C GLY A 69 12.99 -13.98 -0.96
N VAL A 70 12.40 -15.10 -1.35
CA VAL A 70 12.89 -16.05 -2.35
C VAL A 70 11.72 -16.63 -3.13
N ALA A 71 11.96 -17.09 -4.36
CA ALA A 71 10.99 -17.84 -5.13
C ALA A 71 10.72 -19.23 -4.50
N GLY A 72 9.54 -19.80 -4.72
CA GLY A 72 9.08 -20.99 -4.00
C GLY A 72 7.86 -21.66 -4.62
N ASP A 73 7.40 -22.73 -3.98
CA ASP A 73 6.32 -23.58 -4.48
C ASP A 73 4.94 -22.90 -4.43
N ALA A 74 3.93 -23.56 -4.98
CA ALA A 74 2.57 -23.06 -4.95
C ALA A 74 2.05 -22.94 -3.50
N LEU A 75 1.40 -21.82 -3.21
CA LEU A 75 0.80 -21.50 -1.92
C LEU A 75 -0.38 -22.43 -1.60
N THR A 76 -0.45 -22.95 -0.37
CA THR A 76 -1.62 -23.63 0.18
C THR A 76 -2.30 -22.76 1.23
N ALA A 77 -3.26 -21.94 0.80
CA ALA A 77 -4.07 -21.09 1.68
C ALA A 77 -5.53 -21.53 1.67
N THR A 78 -6.23 -21.43 2.81
CA THR A 78 -7.67 -21.67 2.90
C THR A 78 -8.36 -20.46 3.53
N LEU A 79 -9.34 -19.89 2.84
CA LEU A 79 -10.11 -18.75 3.35
C LEU A 79 -10.87 -19.16 4.61
N VAL A 80 -10.67 -18.42 5.70
CA VAL A 80 -11.41 -18.57 6.96
C VAL A 80 -12.65 -17.69 6.94
N SER A 81 -12.44 -16.42 6.60
CA SER A 81 -13.49 -15.41 6.51
C SER A 81 -12.98 -14.16 5.82
N GLY A 82 -13.85 -13.41 5.16
CA GLY A 82 -13.49 -12.10 4.65
C GLY A 82 -14.41 -11.60 3.55
N ASP A 83 -14.31 -10.31 3.30
CA ASP A 83 -14.98 -9.58 2.23
C ASP A 83 -14.05 -8.56 1.57
N LEU A 84 -12.73 -8.75 1.69
CA LEU A 84 -11.73 -7.91 1.04
C LEU A 84 -12.03 -7.82 -0.45
N VAL A 85 -12.15 -6.60 -0.96
CA VAL A 85 -12.65 -6.31 -2.31
C VAL A 85 -12.11 -4.96 -2.79
N SER A 86 -11.98 -4.77 -4.09
CA SER A 86 -11.76 -3.42 -4.65
C SER A 86 -12.94 -2.50 -4.35
N ALA A 87 -12.65 -1.24 -4.03
CA ALA A 87 -13.67 -0.29 -3.64
C ALA A 87 -14.63 0.00 -4.81
N GLY A 88 -15.93 0.05 -4.51
CA GLY A 88 -16.96 0.31 -5.52
C GLY A 88 -17.45 -0.93 -6.28
N THR A 89 -16.90 -2.11 -6.00
CA THR A 89 -17.44 -3.40 -6.46
C THR A 89 -18.14 -4.13 -5.32
N THR A 90 -18.92 -5.17 -5.65
CA THR A 90 -19.57 -6.02 -4.63
C THR A 90 -18.71 -7.25 -4.36
N SER A 91 -18.33 -7.47 -3.11
CA SER A 91 -17.62 -8.70 -2.72
C SER A 91 -18.52 -9.92 -2.92
N ASP A 92 -17.94 -10.99 -3.43
CA ASP A 92 -18.59 -12.31 -3.48
C ASP A 92 -18.32 -13.18 -2.25
N GLY A 93 -17.47 -12.71 -1.34
CA GLY A 93 -17.09 -13.41 -0.11
C GLY A 93 -16.15 -14.60 -0.33
N SER A 94 -15.51 -14.71 -1.49
CA SER A 94 -14.59 -15.80 -1.83
C SER A 94 -13.20 -15.35 -2.31
N PRO A 95 -12.58 -14.31 -1.73
CA PRO A 95 -11.24 -13.94 -2.15
C PRO A 95 -10.23 -15.06 -1.89
N GLU A 96 -9.38 -15.32 -2.87
CA GLU A 96 -8.36 -16.35 -2.82
C GLU A 96 -6.94 -15.74 -2.86
N LEU A 97 -6.00 -16.48 -2.29
CA LEU A 97 -4.58 -16.21 -2.42
C LEU A 97 -3.94 -17.27 -3.28
N PHE A 98 -3.02 -16.86 -4.15
CA PHE A 98 -2.16 -17.80 -4.85
C PHE A 98 -0.74 -17.24 -4.99
N ARG A 99 0.18 -18.13 -5.34
CA ARG A 99 1.54 -17.79 -5.71
C ARG A 99 1.85 -18.35 -7.10
N GLY A 100 2.36 -17.49 -7.97
CA GLY A 100 2.70 -17.80 -9.35
C GLY A 100 3.60 -19.03 -9.53
N GLY A 101 3.22 -19.88 -10.48
CA GLY A 101 3.94 -21.02 -11.06
C GLY A 101 5.29 -21.44 -10.45
N GLY A 102 5.29 -22.62 -9.80
CA GLY A 102 6.41 -23.58 -9.81
C GLY A 102 7.82 -23.09 -9.51
N GLY A 103 8.03 -22.30 -8.46
CA GLY A 103 9.38 -22.05 -7.93
C GLY A 103 10.09 -20.81 -8.50
N THR A 104 9.46 -20.00 -9.35
CA THR A 104 10.11 -18.80 -9.93
C THR A 104 9.56 -17.48 -9.43
N ASP A 105 8.35 -17.46 -8.85
CA ASP A 105 7.69 -16.22 -8.46
C ASP A 105 7.98 -15.84 -7.00
N THR A 106 8.35 -14.58 -6.77
CA THR A 106 8.59 -13.98 -5.44
C THR A 106 7.39 -13.20 -4.92
N GLY A 107 6.31 -13.06 -5.68
CA GLY A 107 5.13 -12.33 -5.25
C GLY A 107 4.03 -13.21 -4.69
N LEU A 108 3.05 -12.53 -4.10
CA LEU A 108 1.77 -13.07 -3.67
C LEU A 108 0.70 -12.46 -4.57
N ASN A 109 -0.32 -13.23 -4.93
CA ASN A 109 -1.48 -12.69 -5.62
C ASN A 109 -2.75 -12.86 -4.78
N PHE A 110 -3.61 -11.85 -4.85
CA PHE A 110 -4.98 -11.83 -4.36
C PHE A 110 -5.92 -11.74 -5.55
N TRP A 111 -6.96 -12.58 -5.62
CA TRP A 111 -7.86 -12.70 -6.78
C TRP A 111 -9.25 -13.21 -6.37
N SER A 112 -10.17 -13.30 -7.34
CA SER A 112 -11.51 -13.87 -7.15
C SER A 112 -12.32 -13.20 -6.02
N TRP A 113 -12.26 -11.88 -5.92
CA TRP A 113 -12.92 -11.12 -4.86
C TRP A 113 -14.33 -10.61 -5.23
N THR A 114 -14.72 -10.68 -6.51
CA THR A 114 -16.01 -10.18 -6.98
C THR A 114 -16.58 -11.00 -8.14
N ASN A 115 -17.91 -11.01 -8.25
CA ASN A 115 -18.61 -11.53 -9.44
C ASN A 115 -18.91 -10.44 -10.48
N ASP A 116 -18.48 -9.20 -10.25
CA ASP A 116 -18.63 -8.13 -11.22
C ASP A 116 -17.76 -8.42 -12.45
N ALA A 117 -18.25 -8.11 -13.66
CA ALA A 117 -17.53 -8.42 -14.89
C ALA A 117 -16.16 -7.71 -14.99
N THR A 118 -16.00 -6.61 -14.25
CA THR A 118 -14.75 -5.85 -14.15
C THR A 118 -14.62 -5.22 -12.77
N SER A 119 -13.39 -5.13 -12.28
CA SER A 119 -12.98 -4.30 -11.16
C SER A 119 -12.20 -3.08 -11.69
N THR A 120 -12.58 -1.89 -11.23
CA THR A 120 -11.99 -0.63 -11.70
C THR A 120 -11.33 0.12 -10.54
N PHE A 121 -10.07 0.51 -10.73
CA PHE A 121 -9.38 1.47 -9.89
C PHE A 121 -9.33 2.82 -10.58
N THR A 122 -9.52 3.89 -9.82
CA THR A 122 -9.50 5.26 -10.33
C THR A 122 -8.55 6.07 -9.46
N THR A 123 -7.64 6.78 -10.11
CA THR A 123 -6.61 7.59 -9.48
C THR A 123 -7.24 8.54 -8.46
N GLY A 124 -6.70 8.60 -7.25
CA GLY A 124 -7.18 9.46 -6.17
C GLY A 124 -8.48 9.01 -5.50
N SER A 125 -8.97 7.80 -5.81
CA SER A 125 -10.10 7.16 -5.12
C SER A 125 -9.60 6.05 -4.20
N VAL A 126 -10.31 5.78 -3.10
CA VAL A 126 -10.01 4.64 -2.22
C VAL A 126 -9.93 3.36 -3.05
N ALA A 127 -8.87 2.58 -2.87
CA ALA A 127 -8.60 1.42 -3.72
C ALA A 127 -9.35 0.16 -3.28
N PHE A 128 -9.38 -0.14 -1.98
CA PHE A 128 -9.96 -1.37 -1.44
C PHE A 128 -10.87 -1.09 -0.24
N THR A 129 -11.72 -2.07 0.08
CA THR A 129 -12.50 -2.11 1.32
C THR A 129 -12.53 -3.53 1.87
N GLY A 130 -12.82 -3.67 3.17
CA GLY A 130 -12.98 -4.98 3.80
C GLY A 130 -11.67 -5.56 4.34
N THR A 131 -11.75 -6.82 4.73
CA THR A 131 -10.63 -7.61 5.28
C THR A 131 -10.86 -9.07 4.97
N ALA A 132 -9.79 -9.85 4.86
CA ALA A 132 -9.88 -11.30 4.69
C ALA A 132 -8.74 -12.01 5.40
N THR A 133 -9.04 -13.19 5.95
CA THR A 133 -8.13 -14.03 6.72
C THR A 133 -8.09 -15.41 6.11
N TRP A 134 -6.88 -15.93 5.91
CA TRP A 134 -6.62 -17.29 5.45
C TRP A 134 -5.76 -18.04 6.46
N THR A 135 -6.02 -19.34 6.61
CA THR A 135 -5.08 -20.25 7.26
C THR A 135 -4.06 -20.72 6.24
N LEU A 136 -2.82 -20.86 6.71
CA LEU A 136 -1.66 -21.32 5.95
C LEU A 136 -1.15 -22.63 6.55
N ASP A 137 -0.35 -23.37 5.79
CA ASP A 137 0.55 -24.33 6.42
C ASP A 137 1.77 -23.62 7.04
N SER A 138 2.52 -24.34 7.86
CA SER A 138 3.65 -23.76 8.58
C SER A 138 4.81 -23.34 7.67
N VAL A 139 4.98 -24.00 6.52
CA VAL A 139 6.07 -23.68 5.59
C VAL A 139 5.75 -22.37 4.87
N ASP A 140 4.53 -22.25 4.37
CA ASP A 140 4.06 -21.02 3.72
C ASP A 140 4.08 -19.83 4.70
N TYR A 141 3.62 -20.02 5.94
CA TYR A 141 3.67 -18.97 6.96
C TYR A 141 5.10 -18.52 7.26
N ASP A 142 6.03 -19.46 7.46
CA ASP A 142 7.45 -19.14 7.71
C ASP A 142 8.06 -18.36 6.52
N ASP A 143 7.72 -18.74 5.29
CA ASP A 143 8.16 -18.03 4.08
C ASP A 143 7.60 -16.60 4.01
N MET A 144 6.33 -16.39 4.37
CA MET A 144 5.72 -15.06 4.42
C MET A 144 6.36 -14.18 5.51
N VAL A 145 6.59 -14.72 6.71
CA VAL A 145 7.20 -13.98 7.83
C VAL A 145 8.64 -13.56 7.53
N ASN A 146 9.37 -14.37 6.76
CA ASN A 146 10.74 -14.06 6.32
C ASN A 146 10.80 -13.27 5.00
N GLY A 147 9.64 -12.87 4.47
CA GLY A 147 9.51 -12.09 3.25
C GLY A 147 9.81 -10.60 3.40
N SER A 148 9.37 -9.83 2.41
CA SER A 148 9.49 -8.37 2.42
C SER A 148 8.50 -7.75 3.41
N SER A 149 8.93 -6.67 4.08
CA SER A 149 8.06 -5.90 5.01
C SER A 149 7.15 -4.89 4.32
N SER A 150 7.35 -4.67 3.01
CA SER A 150 6.55 -3.80 2.16
C SER A 150 6.93 -4.02 0.70
N GLY A 151 6.04 -3.63 -0.21
CA GLY A 151 6.32 -3.62 -1.64
C GLY A 151 5.22 -2.90 -2.42
N ASP A 152 5.34 -2.95 -3.73
CA ASP A 152 4.40 -2.36 -4.66
C ASP A 152 3.24 -3.33 -4.95
N LEU A 153 2.06 -2.77 -5.18
CA LEU A 153 0.88 -3.50 -5.66
C LEU A 153 0.68 -3.21 -7.14
N TYR A 154 0.41 -4.24 -7.94
CA TYR A 154 0.14 -4.10 -9.37
C TYR A 154 -1.23 -4.66 -9.74
N TYR A 155 -1.89 -3.99 -10.68
CA TYR A 155 -3.16 -4.42 -11.26
C TYR A 155 -3.24 -4.01 -12.74
N PRO A 156 -3.79 -4.87 -13.61
CA PRO A 156 -4.00 -6.31 -13.41
C PRO A 156 -2.66 -7.05 -13.49
N ALA A 157 -2.34 -7.89 -12.51
CA ALA A 157 -1.14 -8.72 -12.53
C ALA A 157 -1.33 -9.94 -11.64
N ASP A 158 -0.88 -11.10 -12.12
CA ASP A 158 -1.01 -12.39 -11.44
C ASP A 158 0.35 -12.99 -11.07
N THR A 159 1.38 -12.63 -11.84
CA THR A 159 2.75 -13.10 -11.69
C THR A 159 3.78 -12.01 -12.02
N SER A 160 5.04 -12.25 -11.64
CA SER A 160 6.13 -11.30 -11.82
C SER A 160 6.42 -10.89 -13.27
N ASP A 161 5.98 -11.65 -14.28
CA ASP A 161 6.14 -11.29 -15.69
C ASP A 161 5.04 -10.35 -16.23
N ASP A 162 3.95 -10.16 -15.49
CA ASP A 162 2.88 -9.21 -15.86
C ASP A 162 3.24 -7.75 -15.56
N ILE A 163 4.13 -7.52 -14.60
CA ILE A 163 4.37 -6.16 -14.08
C ILE A 163 5.24 -5.29 -15.00
N ALA A 164 5.80 -5.88 -16.07
CA ALA A 164 6.68 -5.18 -17.00
C ALA A 164 5.92 -4.06 -17.75
N GLY A 165 6.18 -2.81 -17.37
CA GLY A 165 5.55 -1.63 -17.97
C GLY A 165 4.25 -1.19 -17.29
N LEU A 166 3.84 -1.87 -16.21
CA LEU A 166 2.77 -1.40 -15.34
C LEU A 166 3.28 -0.32 -14.38
N THR A 167 2.41 0.61 -14.05
CA THR A 167 2.62 1.55 -12.95
C THR A 167 2.01 0.94 -11.68
N PRO A 168 2.68 1.02 -10.51
CA PRO A 168 2.11 0.54 -9.26
C PRO A 168 0.74 1.17 -8.98
N LEU A 169 -0.20 0.35 -8.55
CA LEU A 169 -1.51 0.75 -8.03
C LEU A 169 -1.36 1.51 -6.70
N GLY A 170 -0.37 1.12 -5.90
CA GLY A 170 -0.02 1.67 -4.60
C GLY A 170 0.97 0.73 -3.91
N THR A 171 1.01 0.72 -2.57
CA THR A 171 1.91 -0.16 -1.81
C THR A 171 1.18 -1.04 -0.80
N TYR A 172 1.84 -2.10 -0.34
CA TYR A 172 1.45 -2.88 0.84
C TYR A 172 2.52 -2.81 1.94
N THR A 173 2.13 -3.16 3.17
CA THR A 173 3.06 -3.35 4.29
C THR A 173 2.71 -4.61 5.07
N VAL A 174 3.72 -5.25 5.64
CA VAL A 174 3.59 -6.49 6.42
C VAL A 174 3.90 -6.23 7.89
N ILE A 175 3.04 -6.74 8.78
CA ILE A 175 3.19 -6.68 10.23
C ILE A 175 3.41 -8.10 10.74
N THR A 176 4.59 -8.37 11.30
CA THR A 176 4.96 -9.69 11.87
C THR A 176 5.08 -9.67 13.39
N ALA A 177 4.89 -8.51 14.03
CA ALA A 177 4.90 -8.37 15.47
C ALA A 177 3.81 -7.38 15.90
N VAL A 178 3.11 -7.71 16.98
CA VAL A 178 2.15 -6.78 17.58
C VAL A 178 2.92 -5.56 18.10
N PRO A 179 2.63 -4.33 17.62
CA PRO A 179 3.31 -3.14 18.10
C PRO A 179 3.10 -2.99 19.61
N GLU A 180 4.19 -2.86 20.36
CA GLU A 180 4.12 -2.54 21.78
C GLU A 180 3.22 -1.29 21.96
N PRO A 181 2.32 -1.23 22.97
CA PRO A 181 1.32 -0.17 23.12
C PRO A 181 1.87 1.27 23.06
N GLY A 182 3.17 1.48 23.26
CA GLY A 182 3.86 2.77 23.13
C GLY A 182 4.28 3.19 21.71
N ALA A 183 4.27 2.30 20.72
CA ALA A 183 4.67 2.60 19.34
C ALA A 183 3.55 3.29 18.54
N LEU A 184 2.28 2.98 18.82
CA LEU A 184 1.11 3.59 18.18
C LEU A 184 0.99 5.10 18.51
N SER A 185 1.47 5.53 19.68
CA SER A 185 1.49 6.94 20.08
C SER A 185 2.42 7.81 19.23
N VAL A 186 3.42 7.25 18.56
CA VAL A 186 4.36 8.01 17.71
C VAL A 186 3.81 8.19 16.31
N LEU A 187 3.17 7.16 15.74
CA LEU A 187 2.50 7.24 14.43
C LEU A 187 1.32 8.23 14.43
N GLY A 188 0.53 8.28 15.51
CA GLY A 188 -0.56 9.25 15.65
C GLY A 188 -0.08 10.71 15.83
N LEU A 189 1.11 10.93 16.40
CA LEU A 189 1.64 12.28 16.64
C LEU A 189 2.25 12.91 15.38
N VAL A 190 2.78 12.10 14.46
CA VAL A 190 3.34 12.58 13.18
C VAL A 190 2.22 13.03 12.23
N LEU A 191 1.07 12.36 12.22
CA LEU A 191 -0.09 12.74 11.40
C LEU A 191 -0.89 13.93 11.97
N GLY A 192 -0.91 14.11 13.30
CA GLY A 192 -1.66 15.19 13.97
C GLY A 192 -0.99 16.56 14.04
N ALA A 193 0.34 16.63 13.89
CA ALA A 193 1.09 17.88 14.03
C ALA A 193 0.99 18.81 12.78
N GLY A 194 0.45 18.32 11.66
CA GLY A 194 0.33 19.09 10.42
C GLY A 194 -0.85 20.07 10.34
N PHE A 195 -1.87 19.93 11.20
CA PHE A 195 -3.15 20.64 11.02
C PHE A 195 -3.42 21.83 11.94
N LEU A 196 -2.45 22.27 12.75
CA LEU A 196 -2.66 23.39 13.68
C LEU A 196 -1.67 24.54 13.49
N ARG A 197 -1.68 25.20 12.32
CA ARG A 197 -1.26 26.61 12.29
C ARG A 197 -1.75 27.45 11.10
N ARG A 198 -3.04 27.84 11.09
CA ARG A 198 -3.41 29.20 10.65
C ARG A 198 -4.83 29.61 11.05
N ARG A 199 -4.96 30.34 12.15
CA ARG A 199 -5.97 31.39 12.34
C ARG A 199 -5.49 32.33 13.44
N ARG A 200 -4.89 33.43 13.00
CA ARG A 200 -4.98 34.79 13.57
C ARG A 200 -4.40 35.75 12.55
#